data_AF-E5R162-F1
#
_entry.id   AF-E5R162-F1
#
_cell.length_a   1.000
_cell.length_b   1.000
_cell.length_c   1.000
_cell.angle_alpha   90.00
_cell.angle_beta   90.00
_cell.angle_gamma   90.00
#
_symmetry.space_group_name_H-M   'P 1'
#
loop_
_entity.id
_entity.type
_entity.pdbx_description
1 polymer ?
#
loop_
_entity_poly.entity_id
_entity_poly.type
_entity_poly.pdbx_seq_one_letter_code
_entity_poly.pdbx_strand_id
1 'polypeptide(L)'
;MSFSRIIYRSVASRLAPNSYTFTSHIPRFSKRSPPSRLVLPGTSSMMGFLSSFFSSSSSSANSENMAGYPDKKTDAEWRAVLSPQQFHVLRQKGTERAFTGEYDKHMPESGVYECAGCSAPLYKATHKFKSGCGWPAYFDCIPGAVKRLDDRSFGITRTEIVCSNCGGHLGHVFKGEGFDTPTDERHCVNSISLKFSEDEEAAKAPKENI
;
A
#
# COMPACT_ATOMS: atom_id res chain seq x y z
N MET A 1 -27.66 -5.77 -61.51
CA MET A 1 -27.71 -4.33 -61.17
C MET A 1 -27.25 -4.19 -59.74
N SER A 2 -26.25 -3.44 -59.30
CA SER A 2 -25.20 -2.66 -59.93
C SER A 2 -24.10 -2.54 -58.87
N PHE A 3 -22.85 -2.54 -59.32
CA PHE A 3 -21.67 -2.21 -58.51
C PHE A 3 -21.85 -0.89 -57.76
N SER A 4 -21.28 -0.80 -56.55
CA SER A 4 -20.49 0.37 -56.17
C SER A 4 -19.56 0.08 -55.00
N ARG A 5 -18.29 -0.17 -55.36
CA ARG A 5 -17.13 0.08 -54.51
C ARG A 5 -17.08 1.58 -54.21
N ILE A 6 -16.96 1.96 -52.94
CA ILE A 6 -16.52 3.29 -52.55
C ILE A 6 -15.24 3.12 -51.73
N ILE A 7 -14.12 3.34 -52.42
CA ILE A 7 -12.79 3.59 -51.88
C ILE A 7 -12.75 5.08 -51.54
N TYR A 8 -12.49 5.46 -50.28
CA TYR A 8 -12.00 6.81 -49.98
C TYR A 8 -10.93 6.81 -48.88
N ARG A 9 -9.70 7.00 -49.39
CA ARG A 9 -8.63 7.88 -48.90
C ARG A 9 -8.24 7.86 -47.42
N SER A 10 -7.13 7.15 -47.20
CA SER A 10 -6.01 7.50 -46.33
C SER A 10 -5.86 9.01 -46.09
N VAL A 11 -5.89 9.40 -44.81
CA VAL A 11 -5.40 10.70 -44.32
C VAL A 11 -4.27 10.42 -43.33
N ALA A 12 -3.08 10.20 -43.86
CA ALA A 12 -1.84 10.23 -43.10
C ALA A 12 -1.58 11.67 -42.62
N SER A 13 -1.89 11.95 -41.36
CA SER A 13 -1.48 13.18 -40.68
C SER A 13 -0.22 12.91 -39.88
N ARG A 14 0.78 13.75 -40.16
CA ARG A 14 2.19 13.60 -39.86
C ARG A 14 2.45 13.76 -38.37
N LEU A 15 3.10 12.76 -37.78
CA LEU A 15 3.74 12.85 -36.47
C LEU A 15 4.97 13.77 -36.59
N ALA A 16 5.01 14.85 -35.82
CA ALA A 16 6.20 15.65 -35.60
C ALA A 16 6.94 15.08 -34.37
N PRO A 17 8.21 14.67 -34.48
CA PRO A 17 9.00 14.31 -33.30
C PRO A 17 9.47 15.58 -32.58
N ASN A 18 9.04 15.74 -31.33
CA ASN A 18 9.61 16.72 -30.40
C ASN A 18 11.05 16.29 -30.06
N SER A 19 12.02 16.97 -30.67
CA SER A 19 13.43 16.87 -30.30
C SER A 19 13.69 17.63 -29.00
N TYR A 20 13.56 16.95 -27.87
CA TYR A 20 14.08 17.44 -26.59
C TYR A 20 15.57 17.08 -26.49
N THR A 21 16.43 18.08 -26.65
CA THR A 21 17.87 17.97 -26.38
C THR A 21 18.11 17.97 -24.87
N PHE A 22 18.29 16.78 -24.31
CA PHE A 22 18.72 16.59 -22.91
C PHE A 22 20.23 16.85 -22.83
N THR A 23 20.62 18.07 -22.40
CA THR A 23 22.03 18.39 -22.15
C THR A 23 22.45 17.75 -20.83
N SER A 24 23.31 16.75 -20.90
CA SER A 24 23.94 16.09 -19.76
C SER A 24 24.99 16.98 -19.11
N HIS A 25 24.55 17.89 -18.22
CA HIS A 25 25.47 18.52 -17.28
C HIS A 25 25.73 17.58 -16.10
N ILE A 26 26.84 16.84 -16.20
CA ILE A 26 27.41 16.05 -15.11
C ILE A 26 28.19 17.01 -14.19
N PRO A 27 27.75 17.30 -12.95
CA PRO A 27 28.60 18.00 -12.01
C PRO A 27 29.75 17.09 -11.57
N ARG A 28 30.97 17.54 -11.85
CA ARG A 28 32.24 16.93 -11.47
C ARG A 28 32.36 16.89 -9.95
N PHE A 29 32.08 15.74 -9.34
CA PHE A 29 32.27 15.55 -7.90
C PHE A 29 33.77 15.57 -7.58
N SER A 30 34.19 16.64 -6.91
CA SER A 30 35.55 16.83 -6.39
C SER A 30 35.84 15.80 -5.30
N LYS A 31 36.94 15.05 -5.47
CA LYS A 31 37.47 14.11 -4.47
C LYS A 31 37.90 14.89 -3.23
N ARG A 32 37.10 14.83 -2.16
CA ARG A 32 37.51 15.30 -0.84
C ARG A 32 38.44 14.25 -0.23
N SER A 33 39.66 14.66 0.10
CA SER A 33 40.60 13.89 0.90
C SER A 33 40.05 13.69 2.32
N PRO A 34 40.29 12.52 2.95
CA PRO A 34 39.93 12.32 4.35
C PRO A 34 40.85 13.14 5.27
N PRO A 35 40.36 13.69 6.38
CA PRO A 35 41.21 14.31 7.38
C PRO A 35 42.03 13.25 8.13
N SER A 36 43.30 13.59 8.36
CA SER A 36 44.31 12.81 9.05
C SER A 36 43.88 12.40 10.46
N ARG A 37 44.02 11.11 10.78
CA ARG A 37 43.94 10.56 12.13
C ARG A 37 45.00 11.22 13.02
N LEU A 38 44.56 11.90 14.07
CA LEU A 38 45.41 12.26 15.20
C LEU A 38 45.43 11.08 16.19
N VAL A 39 46.60 10.50 16.43
CA VAL A 39 46.84 9.47 17.45
C VAL A 39 47.44 10.16 18.66
N LEU A 40 46.76 10.10 19.81
CA LEU A 40 47.30 10.51 21.11
C LEU A 40 47.72 9.26 21.89
N PRO A 41 48.95 9.20 22.45
CA PRO A 41 49.39 8.08 23.28
C PRO A 41 49.19 8.36 24.78
N GLY A 42 48.93 7.28 25.54
CA GLY A 42 49.05 7.22 27.00
C GLY A 42 47.76 7.56 27.74
N THR A 43 47.33 6.86 28.79
CA THR A 43 48.07 5.99 29.71
C THR A 43 47.12 4.95 30.33
N SER A 44 47.65 3.77 30.60
CA SER A 44 46.99 2.68 31.32
C SER A 44 46.60 3.09 32.73
N SER A 45 45.39 2.74 33.19
CA SER A 45 45.19 2.20 34.53
C SER A 45 43.74 1.84 34.90
N MET A 46 43.62 0.66 35.51
CA MET A 46 42.65 0.18 36.53
C MET A 46 41.30 -0.39 36.08
N MET A 47 41.23 -1.71 36.21
CA MET A 47 40.07 -2.58 36.36
C MET A 47 38.98 -2.05 37.31
N GLY A 48 37.74 -2.42 36.97
CA GLY A 48 36.69 -2.75 37.94
C GLY A 48 35.45 -1.88 37.80
N PHE A 49 34.38 -2.42 37.22
CA PHE A 49 33.12 -2.68 37.92
C PHE A 49 32.15 -3.45 37.01
N LEU A 50 31.40 -4.32 37.66
CA LEU A 50 30.57 -5.38 37.13
C LEU A 50 29.32 -4.88 36.38
N SER A 51 28.85 -5.73 35.46
CA SER A 51 27.44 -6.04 35.18
C SER A 51 26.48 -4.88 34.87
N SER A 52 26.07 -4.77 33.59
CA SER A 52 24.66 -4.63 33.16
C SER A 52 24.62 -4.74 31.63
N PHE A 53 24.37 -5.92 31.10
CA PHE A 53 23.04 -6.31 30.59
C PHE A 53 22.45 -5.28 29.61
N PHE A 54 22.71 -5.53 28.32
CA PHE A 54 21.76 -5.45 27.21
C PHE A 54 20.70 -4.33 27.29
N SER A 55 21.08 -3.09 26.96
CA SER A 55 20.10 -2.04 26.69
C SER A 55 19.58 -2.19 25.26
N SER A 56 18.65 -3.14 25.08
CA SER A 56 17.80 -3.25 23.91
C SER A 56 17.07 -1.93 23.65
N SER A 57 17.15 -1.48 22.40
CA SER A 57 16.38 -0.37 21.88
C SER A 57 14.89 -0.50 22.21
N SER A 58 14.37 0.45 22.96
CA SER A 58 12.95 0.62 23.24
C SER A 58 12.19 0.91 21.93
N SER A 59 11.71 -0.14 21.27
CA SER A 59 10.67 -0.07 20.24
C SER A 59 9.35 -0.47 20.88
N SER A 60 8.93 0.27 21.91
CA SER A 60 7.65 0.10 22.60
C SER A 60 6.80 1.32 22.33
N ALA A 61 6.09 1.33 21.21
CA ALA A 61 4.93 2.18 20.92
C ALA A 61 4.32 1.79 19.57
N ASN A 62 3.80 0.56 19.44
CA ASN A 62 2.75 0.23 18.45
C ASN A 62 2.14 -1.17 18.59
N SER A 63 2.59 -1.99 19.56
CA SER A 63 2.15 -3.38 19.69
C SER A 63 0.76 -3.58 20.31
N GLU A 64 0.06 -2.53 20.74
CA GLU A 64 -1.16 -2.68 21.53
C GLU A 64 -2.41 -2.91 20.69
N ASN A 65 -2.40 -2.60 19.39
CA ASN A 65 -3.58 -2.75 18.52
C ASN A 65 -3.64 -4.05 17.72
N MET A 66 -2.72 -5.00 17.93
CA MET A 66 -2.63 -6.24 17.14
C MET A 66 -3.05 -7.52 17.88
N ALA A 67 -3.35 -7.43 19.17
CA ALA A 67 -3.70 -8.59 19.99
C ALA A 67 -5.10 -9.19 19.72
N GLY A 68 -5.94 -8.51 18.93
CA GLY A 68 -7.34 -8.88 18.68
C GLY A 68 -7.63 -9.52 17.32
N TYR A 69 -6.60 -9.91 16.56
CA TYR A 69 -6.75 -10.45 15.20
C TYR A 69 -6.38 -11.94 15.14
N PRO A 70 -7.03 -12.74 14.27
CA PRO A 70 -6.70 -14.15 14.08
C PRO A 70 -5.24 -14.42 13.71
N ASP A 71 -4.65 -13.61 12.83
CA ASP A 71 -3.23 -13.71 12.45
C ASP A 71 -2.35 -12.97 13.45
N LYS A 72 -1.53 -13.73 14.19
CA LYS A 72 -0.73 -13.25 15.32
C LYS A 72 0.75 -13.05 15.00
N LYS A 73 1.10 -12.88 13.72
CA LYS A 73 2.48 -12.57 13.34
C LYS A 73 3.00 -11.29 13.99
N THR A 74 4.23 -11.38 14.48
CA THR A 74 5.00 -10.27 15.03
C THR A 74 5.45 -9.31 13.92
N ASP A 75 5.80 -8.08 14.29
CA ASP A 75 6.33 -7.11 13.33
C ASP A 75 7.64 -7.57 12.68
N ALA A 76 8.44 -8.39 13.37
CA ALA A 76 9.66 -8.97 12.81
C ALA A 76 9.34 -9.98 11.69
N GLU A 77 8.35 -10.85 11.91
CA GLU A 77 7.88 -11.79 10.88
C GLU A 77 7.24 -11.04 9.70
N TRP A 78 6.45 -10.00 9.97
CA TRP A 78 5.89 -9.16 8.90
C TRP A 78 6.96 -8.47 8.06
N ARG A 79 8.04 -7.96 8.67
CA ARG A 79 9.16 -7.37 7.91
C ARG A 79 9.92 -8.39 7.05
N ALA A 80 9.86 -9.67 7.39
CA ALA A 80 10.48 -10.72 6.59
C ALA A 80 9.64 -11.12 5.37
N VAL A 81 8.31 -11.01 5.47
CA VAL A 81 7.37 -11.42 4.39
C VAL A 81 6.96 -10.24 3.50
N LEU A 82 6.81 -9.04 4.07
CA LEU A 82 6.36 -7.85 3.36
C LEU A 82 7.51 -7.06 2.76
N SER A 83 7.28 -6.44 1.61
CA SER A 83 8.16 -5.37 1.14
C SER A 83 8.13 -4.18 2.10
N PRO A 84 9.18 -3.32 2.12
CA PRO A 84 9.22 -2.15 2.99
C PRO A 84 8.03 -1.21 2.83
N GLN A 85 7.53 -1.03 1.59
CA GLN A 85 6.38 -0.19 1.30
C GLN A 85 5.07 -0.82 1.81
N GLN A 86 4.89 -2.12 1.63
CA GLN A 86 3.74 -2.84 2.18
C GLN A 86 3.74 -2.79 3.70
N PHE A 87 4.90 -2.98 4.34
CA PHE A 87 5.01 -2.87 5.79
C PHE A 87 4.65 -1.45 6.27
N HIS A 88 5.13 -0.42 5.58
CA HIS A 88 4.79 0.96 5.90
C HIS A 88 3.28 1.24 5.83
N VAL A 89 2.61 0.79 4.77
CA VAL A 89 1.16 0.97 4.62
C VAL A 89 0.40 0.11 5.63
N LEU A 90 0.57 -1.22 5.59
CA LEU A 90 -0.23 -2.18 6.37
C LEU A 90 0.01 -2.09 7.88
N ARG A 91 1.23 -1.79 8.33
CA ARG A 91 1.61 -1.87 9.75
C ARG A 91 1.87 -0.52 10.39
N GLN A 92 2.34 0.47 9.62
CA GLN A 92 2.62 1.82 10.13
C GLN A 92 1.53 2.83 9.74
N LYS A 93 0.40 2.36 9.20
CA LYS A 93 -0.73 3.20 8.75
C LYS A 93 -0.32 4.27 7.74
N GLY A 94 0.69 3.96 6.92
CA GLY A 94 1.11 4.81 5.82
C GLY A 94 0.05 4.89 4.72
N THR A 95 0.17 5.89 3.86
CA THR A 95 -0.71 6.06 2.70
C THR A 95 0.15 6.22 1.44
N GLU A 96 -0.18 5.48 0.39
CA GLU A 96 0.50 5.61 -0.90
C GLU A 96 0.17 6.95 -1.57
N ARG A 97 1.02 7.41 -2.49
CA ARG A 97 0.74 8.65 -3.21
C ARG A 97 -0.43 8.47 -4.17
N ALA A 98 -1.33 9.46 -4.20
CA ALA A 98 -2.45 9.48 -5.15
C ALA A 98 -1.99 9.23 -6.60
N PHE A 99 -2.79 8.49 -7.35
CA PHE A 99 -2.63 8.14 -8.77
C PHE A 99 -1.39 7.28 -9.10
N THR A 100 -0.71 6.73 -8.08
CA THR A 100 0.48 5.89 -8.27
C THR A 100 0.24 4.40 -8.04
N GLY A 101 -0.86 4.02 -7.40
CA GLY A 101 -1.19 2.63 -7.12
C GLY A 101 -1.49 1.82 -8.39
N GLU A 102 -0.98 0.59 -8.43
CA GLU A 102 -1.22 -0.37 -9.53
C GLU A 102 -2.72 -0.55 -9.81
N TYR A 103 -3.51 -0.62 -8.74
CA TYR A 103 -4.94 -0.88 -8.82
C TYR A 103 -5.80 0.38 -8.92
N ASP A 104 -5.25 1.59 -8.98
CA ASP A 104 -6.09 2.80 -9.13
C ASP A 104 -6.92 2.75 -10.44
N LYS A 105 -6.27 2.39 -11.55
CA LYS A 105 -6.90 2.30 -12.88
C LYS A 105 -7.33 0.89 -13.29
N HIS A 106 -7.02 -0.10 -12.47
CA HIS A 106 -7.34 -1.51 -12.74
C HIS A 106 -8.83 -1.77 -12.52
N MET A 107 -9.60 -2.10 -13.57
CA MET A 107 -11.05 -2.33 -13.48
C MET A 107 -11.42 -3.64 -14.20
N PRO A 108 -11.11 -4.80 -13.61
CA PRO A 108 -11.48 -6.11 -14.16
C PRO A 108 -12.98 -6.36 -14.00
N GLU A 109 -13.56 -7.18 -14.88
CA GLU A 109 -14.98 -7.56 -14.82
C GLU A 109 -15.29 -8.53 -13.65
N SER A 110 -14.32 -9.38 -13.32
CA SER A 110 -14.40 -10.43 -12.29
C SER A 110 -13.13 -10.51 -11.47
N GLY A 111 -13.18 -11.23 -10.34
CA GLY A 111 -12.03 -11.49 -9.47
C GLY A 111 -12.11 -10.86 -8.08
N VAL A 112 -11.06 -11.07 -7.29
CA VAL A 112 -11.01 -10.74 -5.86
C VAL A 112 -9.75 -9.96 -5.53
N TYR A 113 -9.89 -8.92 -4.72
CA TYR A 113 -8.78 -8.23 -4.09
C TYR A 113 -8.59 -8.78 -2.68
N GLU A 114 -7.45 -9.40 -2.47
CA GLU A 114 -7.01 -9.98 -1.21
C GLU A 114 -6.11 -9.02 -0.44
N CYS A 115 -5.98 -9.21 0.87
CA CYS A 115 -5.01 -8.52 1.68
C CYS A 115 -3.59 -8.91 1.25
N ALA A 116 -2.74 -7.94 0.92
CA ALA A 116 -1.35 -8.19 0.54
C ALA A 116 -0.52 -8.83 1.69
N GLY A 117 -0.97 -8.70 2.95
CA GLY A 117 -0.29 -9.32 4.09
C GLY A 117 -0.70 -10.76 4.36
N CYS A 118 -1.99 -11.02 4.59
CA CYS A 118 -2.46 -12.34 5.02
C CYS A 118 -3.23 -13.11 3.95
N SER A 119 -3.37 -12.56 2.73
CA SER A 119 -4.13 -13.15 1.63
C SER A 119 -5.62 -13.39 1.91
N ALA A 120 -6.17 -12.79 2.97
CA ALA A 120 -7.61 -12.85 3.22
C ALA A 120 -8.37 -12.06 2.15
N PRO A 121 -9.50 -12.57 1.62
CA PRO A 121 -10.27 -11.88 0.59
C PRO A 121 -10.97 -10.66 1.18
N LEU A 122 -10.81 -9.48 0.57
CA LEU A 122 -11.32 -8.20 1.10
C LEU A 122 -12.45 -7.61 0.24
N TYR A 123 -12.24 -7.53 -1.06
CA TYR A 123 -13.15 -6.86 -2.00
C TYR A 123 -13.35 -7.68 -3.26
N LYS A 124 -14.53 -7.60 -3.86
CA LYS A 124 -14.79 -8.15 -5.20
C LYS A 124 -14.50 -7.10 -6.27
N ALA A 125 -14.14 -7.55 -7.48
CA ALA A 125 -13.99 -6.69 -8.64
C ALA A 125 -15.26 -5.90 -8.95
N THR A 126 -16.42 -6.55 -8.84
CA THR A 126 -17.75 -5.95 -9.06
C THR A 126 -18.10 -4.83 -8.08
N HIS A 127 -17.44 -4.76 -6.92
CA HIS A 127 -17.66 -3.71 -5.93
C HIS A 127 -16.84 -2.45 -6.20
N LYS A 128 -15.94 -2.51 -7.18
CA LYS A 128 -15.03 -1.42 -7.50
C LYS A 128 -15.72 -0.38 -8.38
N PHE A 129 -15.46 0.90 -8.15
CA PHE A 129 -16.02 1.98 -8.95
C PHE A 129 -15.05 3.15 -9.13
N LYS A 130 -15.31 4.00 -10.13
CA LYS A 130 -14.47 5.18 -10.43
C LYS A 130 -14.88 6.35 -9.54
N SER A 131 -14.15 6.55 -8.44
CA SER A 131 -14.35 7.70 -7.53
C SER A 131 -13.57 8.95 -7.95
N GLY A 132 -12.48 8.81 -8.70
CA GLY A 132 -11.59 9.92 -9.06
C GLY A 132 -10.68 10.40 -7.93
N CYS A 133 -10.65 9.73 -6.77
CA CYS A 133 -9.86 10.16 -5.62
C CYS A 133 -8.34 9.87 -5.74
N GLY A 134 -7.93 9.06 -6.72
CA GLY A 134 -6.53 8.67 -6.95
C GLY A 134 -6.06 7.43 -6.18
N TRP A 135 -7.00 6.72 -5.56
CA TRP A 135 -6.80 5.41 -4.96
C TRP A 135 -7.94 4.48 -5.40
N PRO A 136 -7.73 3.14 -5.43
CA PRO A 136 -8.81 2.22 -5.70
C PRO A 136 -9.95 2.40 -4.69
N ALA A 137 -11.16 2.51 -5.22
CA ALA A 137 -12.37 2.75 -4.45
C ALA A 137 -13.39 1.61 -4.63
N TYR A 138 -13.98 1.19 -3.52
CA TYR A 138 -14.99 0.15 -3.46
C TYR A 138 -16.21 0.64 -2.70
N PHE A 139 -17.42 0.25 -3.13
CA PHE A 139 -18.65 0.64 -2.45
C PHE A 139 -19.07 -0.37 -1.37
N ASP A 140 -18.57 -1.60 -1.44
CA ASP A 140 -18.86 -2.64 -0.46
C ASP A 140 -17.68 -3.62 -0.33
N CYS A 141 -17.56 -4.30 0.80
CA CYS A 141 -16.54 -5.30 1.08
C CYS A 141 -17.15 -6.70 1.18
N ILE A 142 -16.31 -7.73 1.16
CA ILE A 142 -16.77 -9.09 1.51
C ILE A 142 -17.24 -9.07 2.97
N PRO A 143 -18.42 -9.63 3.30
CA PRO A 143 -18.96 -9.60 4.65
C PRO A 143 -17.96 -10.13 5.69
N GLY A 144 -17.68 -9.33 6.71
CA GLY A 144 -16.75 -9.68 7.78
C GLY A 144 -15.26 -9.53 7.44
N ALA A 145 -14.88 -9.17 6.21
CA ALA A 145 -13.48 -9.06 5.80
C ALA A 145 -12.77 -7.77 6.29
N VAL A 146 -13.54 -6.72 6.54
CA VAL A 146 -13.03 -5.39 6.92
C VAL A 146 -13.64 -4.96 8.26
N LYS A 147 -12.79 -4.52 9.19
CA LYS A 147 -13.21 -3.85 10.43
C LYS A 147 -13.08 -2.33 10.27
N ARG A 148 -13.99 -1.60 10.91
CA ARG A 148 -14.01 -0.14 10.94
C ARG A 148 -13.56 0.34 12.30
N LEU A 149 -12.63 1.29 12.34
CA LEU A 149 -12.06 1.87 13.54
C LEU A 149 -12.19 3.39 13.48
N ASP A 150 -12.44 4.03 14.61
CA ASP A 150 -12.44 5.49 14.69
C ASP A 150 -11.01 6.03 14.63
N ASP A 151 -10.73 6.88 13.66
CA ASP A 151 -9.47 7.59 13.49
C ASP A 151 -9.66 9.08 13.79
N ARG A 152 -9.10 9.53 14.91
CA ARG A 152 -9.13 10.95 15.35
C ARG A 152 -7.81 11.67 15.08
N SER A 153 -6.97 11.13 14.21
CA SER A 153 -5.70 11.75 13.84
C SER A 153 -5.92 13.08 13.13
N PHE A 154 -4.97 14.01 13.27
CA PHE A 154 -5.00 15.33 12.62
C PHE A 154 -6.21 16.22 12.96
N GLY A 155 -6.88 15.97 14.09
CA GLY A 155 -7.99 16.80 14.57
C GLY A 155 -9.29 16.63 13.78
N ILE A 156 -9.36 15.65 12.88
CA ILE A 156 -10.57 15.27 12.13
C ILE A 156 -11.00 13.87 12.53
N THR A 157 -12.30 13.60 12.49
CA THR A 157 -12.82 12.24 12.72
C THR A 157 -13.04 11.56 11.38
N ARG A 158 -12.29 10.49 11.14
CA ARG A 158 -12.44 9.60 9.97
C ARG A 158 -12.69 8.19 10.45
N THR A 159 -13.15 7.33 9.56
CA THR A 159 -13.30 5.90 9.83
C THR A 159 -12.19 5.15 9.10
N GLU A 160 -11.21 4.66 9.84
CA GLU A 160 -10.16 3.78 9.32
C GLU A 160 -10.77 2.40 9.02
N ILE A 161 -10.32 1.81 7.91
CA ILE A 161 -10.64 0.42 7.55
C ILE A 161 -9.38 -0.44 7.64
N VAL A 162 -9.51 -1.57 8.32
CA VAL A 162 -8.44 -2.54 8.54
C VAL A 162 -8.89 -3.96 8.17
N CYS A 163 -7.94 -4.81 7.80
CA CYS A 163 -8.23 -6.22 7.54
C CYS A 163 -8.68 -6.91 8.83
N SER A 164 -9.81 -7.63 8.79
CA SER A 164 -10.34 -8.32 9.97
C SER A 164 -9.52 -9.52 10.43
N ASN A 165 -8.66 -10.06 9.54
CA ASN A 165 -7.84 -11.24 9.80
C ASN A 165 -6.46 -10.92 10.40
N CYS A 166 -5.76 -9.90 9.89
CA CYS A 166 -4.41 -9.56 10.35
C CYS A 166 -4.26 -8.14 10.93
N GLY A 167 -5.34 -7.35 10.95
CA GLY A 167 -5.32 -5.97 11.44
C GLY A 167 -4.59 -4.97 10.55
N GLY A 168 -4.14 -5.38 9.35
CA GLY A 168 -3.42 -4.50 8.44
C GLY A 168 -4.26 -3.30 8.00
N HIS A 169 -3.67 -2.11 8.03
CA HIS A 169 -4.28 -0.87 7.56
C HIS A 169 -4.53 -0.92 6.05
N LEU A 170 -5.77 -0.64 5.66
CA LEU A 170 -6.18 -0.62 4.25
C LEU A 170 -6.36 0.82 3.76
N GLY A 171 -6.97 1.68 4.58
CA GLY A 171 -7.27 3.07 4.24
C GLY A 171 -8.41 3.62 5.09
N HIS A 172 -9.32 4.35 4.46
CA HIS A 172 -10.47 4.99 5.13
C HIS A 172 -11.77 4.79 4.35
N VAL A 173 -12.89 4.80 5.06
CA VAL A 173 -14.23 4.77 4.47
C VAL A 173 -14.95 6.08 4.72
N PHE A 174 -15.63 6.55 3.68
CA PHE A 174 -16.46 7.75 3.67
C PHE A 174 -17.89 7.37 3.28
N LYS A 175 -18.89 8.10 3.77
CA LYS A 175 -20.31 7.86 3.49
C LYS A 175 -21.00 9.18 3.18
N GLY A 176 -22.08 9.14 2.39
CA GLY A 176 -22.90 10.33 2.15
C GLY A 176 -22.28 11.31 1.16
N GLU A 177 -21.46 10.82 0.23
CA GLU A 177 -20.81 11.66 -0.78
C GLU A 177 -21.65 11.80 -2.06
N GLY A 178 -22.75 11.02 -2.17
CA GLY A 178 -23.67 11.07 -3.30
C GLY A 178 -23.17 10.29 -4.51
N PHE A 179 -22.41 9.22 -4.31
CA PHE A 179 -22.04 8.33 -5.40
C PHE A 179 -23.26 7.49 -5.83
N ASP A 180 -23.37 7.22 -7.14
CA ASP A 180 -24.39 6.33 -7.71
C ASP A 180 -24.01 4.85 -7.46
N THR A 181 -23.89 4.50 -6.18
CA THR A 181 -23.59 3.14 -5.71
C THR A 181 -24.66 2.70 -4.70
N PRO A 182 -24.94 1.40 -4.58
CA PRO A 182 -26.04 0.91 -3.74
C PRO A 182 -25.96 1.32 -2.26
N THR A 183 -24.75 1.55 -1.76
CA THR A 183 -24.48 1.82 -0.34
C THR A 183 -24.16 3.30 -0.06
N ASP A 184 -23.88 4.10 -1.10
CA ASP A 184 -23.29 5.45 -1.00
C ASP A 184 -22.09 5.50 -0.03
N GLU A 185 -21.30 4.42 -0.04
CA GLU A 185 -20.04 4.32 0.69
C GLU A 185 -18.86 4.34 -0.28
N ARG A 186 -17.76 4.94 0.16
CA ARG A 186 -16.49 4.94 -0.56
C ARG A 186 -15.39 4.42 0.36
N HIS A 187 -15.04 3.16 0.17
CA HIS A 187 -13.85 2.56 0.75
C HIS A 187 -12.64 2.99 -0.09
N CYS A 188 -11.89 3.97 0.40
CA CYS A 188 -10.67 4.48 -0.23
C CYS A 188 -9.47 3.66 0.27
N VAL A 189 -8.96 2.76 -0.56
CA VAL A 189 -7.99 1.73 -0.16
C VAL A 189 -6.64 1.98 -0.82
N ASN A 190 -5.54 1.72 -0.12
CA ASN A 190 -4.21 1.74 -0.74
C ASN A 190 -4.02 0.52 -1.64
N SER A 191 -3.63 0.71 -2.90
CA SER A 191 -3.29 -0.37 -3.82
C SER A 191 -2.22 -1.30 -3.26
N ILE A 192 -1.19 -0.76 -2.60
CA ILE A 192 -0.10 -1.53 -1.98
C ILE A 192 -0.61 -2.50 -0.90
N SER A 193 -1.77 -2.22 -0.29
CA SER A 193 -2.38 -3.09 0.73
C SER A 193 -3.16 -4.27 0.13
N LEU A 194 -3.31 -4.31 -1.19
CA LEU A 194 -4.11 -5.30 -1.91
C LEU A 194 -3.24 -6.18 -2.80
N LYS A 195 -3.77 -7.36 -3.13
CA LYS A 195 -3.29 -8.24 -4.19
C LYS A 195 -4.49 -8.73 -4.99
N PHE A 196 -4.44 -8.62 -6.31
CA PHE A 196 -5.53 -9.10 -7.16
C PHE A 196 -5.36 -10.58 -7.50
N SER A 197 -6.47 -11.32 -7.50
CA SER A 197 -6.61 -12.70 -7.95
C SER A 197 -7.79 -12.80 -8.92
N GLU A 198 -7.58 -13.44 -10.07
CA GLU A 198 -8.64 -13.70 -11.06
C GLU A 198 -9.62 -14.80 -10.58
N ASP A 199 -9.21 -15.60 -9.59
CA ASP A 199 -9.97 -16.73 -9.09
C ASP A 199 -11.07 -16.29 -8.10
N GLU A 200 -12.31 -16.23 -8.56
CA GLU A 200 -13.46 -15.90 -7.70
C GLU A 200 -13.78 -16.98 -6.64
N GLU A 201 -13.25 -18.20 -6.79
CA GLU A 201 -13.40 -19.25 -5.78
C GLU A 201 -12.71 -18.89 -4.45
N ALA A 202 -11.69 -18.02 -4.47
CA ALA A 202 -11.02 -17.53 -3.26
C ALA A 202 -11.98 -16.72 -2.35
N ALA A 203 -13.06 -16.15 -2.88
CA ALA A 203 -14.05 -15.42 -2.10
C ALA A 203 -15.07 -16.31 -1.37
N LYS A 204 -15.05 -17.64 -1.56
CA LYS A 204 -16.11 -18.56 -1.07
C LYS A 204 -15.82 -19.35 0.20
N ALA A 205 -14.68 -19.22 0.87
CA ALA A 205 -14.45 -20.00 2.09
C ALA A 205 -13.62 -19.28 3.16
N PRO A 206 -14.11 -19.15 4.41
CA PRO A 206 -13.23 -19.36 5.55
C PRO A 206 -12.94 -20.87 5.60
N LYS A 207 -11.69 -21.27 5.37
CA LYS A 207 -11.27 -22.64 5.69
C LYS A 207 -11.28 -22.80 7.21
N GLU A 208 -12.42 -23.18 7.76
CA GLU A 208 -12.51 -23.77 9.09
C GLU A 208 -11.81 -25.13 9.03
N ASN A 209 -10.55 -25.18 9.47
CA ASN A 209 -9.87 -26.43 9.75
C ASN A 209 -10.35 -26.92 11.13
N ILE A 210 -11.30 -27.86 11.13
CA ILE A 210 -11.63 -28.73 12.26
C ILE A 210 -10.66 -29.91 12.30
#